data_AF-A0A955U0T8-F1
#
_entry.id   AF-A0A955U0T8-F1
#
_cell.length_a   1.000
_cell.length_b   1.000
_cell.length_c   1.000
_cell.angle_alpha   90.00
_cell.angle_beta   90.00
_cell.angle_gamma   90.00
#
_symmetry.space_group_name_H-M   'P 1'
#
loop_
_entity.id
_entity.type
_entity.pdbx_description
1 polymer ?
#
loop_
_entity_poly.entity_id
_entity_poly.type
_entity_poly.pdbx_seq_one_letter_code
_entity_poly.pdbx_strand_id
1 'polypeptide(L)'
;MSSYRRDIDGLRAIAVLPVVLYHAGLGFRGGYVGVDVFFVISGYLIVGLIHQQMVEGRFSFLEFYGRRIRRLYPALFVVLAATTAWAVARMLWVDLVGYAQSLISALVYVSNIFFYAQTGYFTEDATIKPLLHTWSL
;
A
#
# COMPACT_ATOMS: atom_id res chain seq x y z
N MET A 1 10.32 27.37 -0.77
CA MET A 1 10.26 26.24 0.19
C MET A 1 8.81 26.07 0.63
N SER A 2 8.10 25.08 0.09
CA SER A 2 6.79 24.71 0.64
C SER A 2 7.02 24.20 2.06
N SER A 3 6.50 24.90 3.06
CA SER A 3 6.52 24.46 4.45
C SER A 3 5.92 23.05 4.55
N TYR A 4 6.53 22.17 5.35
CA TYR A 4 6.03 20.80 5.53
C TYR A 4 4.66 20.84 6.21
N ARG A 5 3.64 20.33 5.51
CA ARG A 5 2.24 20.42 5.91
C ARG A 5 1.79 19.22 6.73
N ARG A 6 2.10 19.28 8.03
CA ARG A 6 1.70 18.26 9.03
C ARG A 6 0.19 18.08 9.11
N ASP A 7 -0.58 19.15 8.86
CA ASP A 7 -2.04 19.15 8.79
C ASP A 7 -2.55 18.16 7.73
N ILE A 8 -1.94 18.14 6.53
CA ILE A 8 -2.35 17.19 5.49
C ILE A 8 -2.01 15.75 5.88
N ASP A 9 -0.85 15.52 6.48
CA ASP A 9 -0.50 14.18 6.93
C ASP A 9 -1.45 13.68 8.03
N GLY A 10 -1.95 14.56 8.89
CA GLY A 10 -3.03 14.28 9.82
C GLY A 10 -4.34 13.87 9.12
N LEU A 11 -4.75 14.62 8.09
CA LEU A 11 -5.94 14.27 7.30
C LEU A 11 -5.80 12.92 6.59
N ARG A 12 -4.61 12.60 6.08
CA ARG A 12 -4.31 11.29 5.50
C ARG A 12 -4.40 10.18 6.55
N ALA A 13 -3.90 10.41 7.76
CA ALA A 13 -4.03 9.45 8.86
C ALA A 13 -5.49 9.19 9.21
N ILE A 14 -6.31 10.24 9.32
CA ILE A 14 -7.75 10.13 9.56
C ILE A 14 -8.45 9.36 8.45
N ALA A 15 -8.10 9.62 7.18
CA ALA A 15 -8.69 8.92 6.02
C ALA A 15 -8.43 7.40 6.04
N VAL A 16 -7.33 6.94 6.65
CA VAL A 16 -7.01 5.51 6.76
C VAL A 16 -7.78 4.82 7.88
N LEU A 17 -8.24 5.53 8.92
CA LEU A 17 -8.91 4.92 10.07
C LEU A 17 -10.16 4.09 9.68
N PRO A 18 -11.11 4.60 8.86
CA PRO A 18 -12.25 3.80 8.42
C PRO A 18 -11.86 2.53 7.66
N VAL A 19 -10.74 2.58 6.91
CA VAL A 19 -10.21 1.42 6.16
C VAL A 19 -9.77 0.33 7.13
N VAL A 20 -9.00 0.71 8.17
CA VAL A 20 -8.49 -0.22 9.17
C VAL A 20 -9.63 -0.80 10.02
N LEU A 21 -10.56 0.04 10.48
CA LEU A 21 -11.71 -0.40 11.29
C LEU A 21 -12.61 -1.38 10.54
N TYR A 22 -12.84 -1.11 9.24
CA TYR A 22 -13.59 -2.01 8.37
C TYR A 22 -12.94 -3.39 8.27
N HIS A 23 -11.63 -3.45 7.99
CA HIS A 23 -10.91 -4.73 7.86
C HIS A 23 -10.69 -5.43 9.20
N ALA A 24 -10.68 -4.69 10.32
CA ALA A 24 -10.62 -5.26 11.66
C ALA A 24 -11.97 -5.81 12.16
N GLY A 25 -13.06 -5.64 11.41
CA GLY A 25 -14.40 -6.08 11.83
C GLY A 25 -15.02 -5.24 12.95
N LEU A 26 -14.50 -4.03 13.20
CA LEU A 26 -14.91 -3.16 14.31
C LEU A 26 -16.07 -2.21 13.96
N GLY A 27 -16.83 -2.51 12.90
CA GLY A 27 -17.84 -1.60 12.34
C GLY A 27 -17.28 -0.68 11.24
N PHE A 28 -18.08 0.29 10.79
CA PHE A 28 -17.89 1.13 9.58
C PHE A 28 -18.22 0.45 8.24
N ARG A 29 -19.51 0.44 7.88
CA ARG A 29 -19.93 0.21 6.48
C ARG A 29 -19.45 1.40 5.64
N GLY A 30 -18.47 1.20 4.76
CA GLY A 30 -17.93 2.27 3.92
C GLY A 30 -16.43 2.53 4.01
N GLY A 31 -15.62 1.57 4.48
CA GLY A 31 -14.15 1.74 4.55
C GLY A 31 -13.50 2.17 3.23
N TYR A 32 -14.10 1.83 2.08
CA TYR A 32 -13.65 2.27 0.75
C TYR A 32 -13.61 3.81 0.58
N VAL A 33 -14.49 4.55 1.25
CA VAL A 33 -14.49 6.03 1.19
C VAL A 33 -13.18 6.59 1.76
N GLY A 34 -12.64 5.95 2.80
CA GLY A 34 -11.35 6.31 3.36
C GLY A 34 -10.20 6.15 2.36
N VAL A 35 -10.27 5.10 1.53
CA VAL A 35 -9.32 4.85 0.44
C VAL A 35 -9.39 5.97 -0.61
N ASP A 36 -10.59 6.33 -1.05
CA ASP A 36 -10.80 7.40 -2.04
C ASP A 36 -10.25 8.75 -1.55
N VAL A 37 -10.61 9.14 -0.32
CA VAL A 37 -10.13 10.39 0.30
C VAL A 37 -8.61 10.40 0.44
N PHE A 38 -8.02 9.29 0.91
CA PHE A 38 -6.57 9.18 1.05
C PHE A 38 -5.84 9.34 -0.29
N PHE A 39 -6.37 8.73 -1.37
CA PHE A 39 -5.78 8.84 -2.69
C PHE A 39 -5.92 10.24 -3.28
N VAL A 40 -7.06 10.91 -3.12
CA VAL A 40 -7.24 12.30 -3.58
C VAL A 40 -6.23 13.24 -2.92
N ILE A 41 -6.10 13.16 -1.59
CA ILE A 41 -5.16 14.00 -0.83
C ILE A 41 -3.71 13.70 -1.24
N SER A 42 -3.36 12.43 -1.36
CA SER A 42 -2.01 12.02 -1.76
C SER A 42 -1.70 12.44 -3.20
N GLY A 43 -2.66 12.32 -4.11
CA GLY A 43 -2.56 12.75 -5.50
C GLY A 43 -2.29 14.24 -5.61
N TYR A 44 -3.07 15.07 -4.90
CA TYR A 44 -2.85 16.52 -4.85
C TYR A 44 -1.43 16.88 -4.41
N LEU A 45 -0.92 16.26 -3.34
CA LEU A 45 0.43 16.50 -2.84
C LEU A 45 1.53 16.04 -3.82
N ILE A 46 1.37 14.84 -4.37
CA ILE A 46 2.34 14.25 -5.31
C ILE A 46 2.42 15.10 -6.58
N VAL A 47 1.27 15.42 -7.18
CA VAL A 47 1.20 16.22 -8.40
C VAL A 47 1.73 17.63 -8.15
N GLY A 48 1.37 18.27 -7.04
CA GLY A 48 1.92 19.58 -6.68
C GLY A 48 3.46 19.58 -6.57
N LEU A 49 4.03 18.55 -5.94
CA LEU A 49 5.48 18.39 -5.82
C LEU A 49 6.15 18.17 -7.20
N ILE A 50 5.57 17.31 -8.04
CA ILE A 50 6.07 17.06 -9.40
C ILE A 50 5.99 18.35 -10.23
N HIS A 51 4.85 19.01 -10.24
CA HIS A 51 4.62 20.24 -10.99
C HIS A 51 5.63 21.33 -10.60
N GLN A 52 5.83 21.55 -9.30
CA GLN A 52 6.83 22.51 -8.83
C GLN A 52 8.24 22.16 -9.32
N GLN A 53 8.65 20.89 -9.21
CA GLN A 53 9.97 20.44 -9.66
C GLN A 53 10.15 20.56 -11.19
N MET A 54 9.08 20.36 -11.96
CA MET A 54 9.11 20.54 -13.41
C MET A 54 9.24 22.01 -13.81
N VAL A 55 8.45 22.91 -13.19
CA VAL A 55 8.55 24.36 -13.42
C VAL A 55 9.95 24.88 -13.11
N GLU A 56 10.58 24.33 -12.08
CA GLU A 56 11.93 24.69 -11.67
C GLU A 56 13.03 23.99 -12.51
N GLY A 57 12.67 23.10 -13.44
CA GLY A 57 13.62 22.36 -14.29
C GLY A 57 14.46 21.30 -13.56
N ARG A 58 14.03 20.86 -12.37
CA ARG A 58 14.81 19.97 -11.47
C ARG A 58 14.16 18.61 -11.26
N PHE A 59 13.13 18.28 -12.02
CA PHE A 59 12.43 17.01 -11.87
C PHE A 59 13.28 15.83 -12.37
N SER A 60 13.34 14.78 -11.57
CA SER A 60 13.99 13.51 -11.92
C SER A 60 13.14 12.34 -11.45
N PHE A 61 12.82 11.43 -12.38
CA PHE A 61 12.11 10.19 -12.06
C PHE A 61 12.91 9.33 -11.07
N LEU A 62 14.23 9.25 -11.24
CA LEU A 62 15.09 8.46 -10.37
C LEU A 62 15.05 8.98 -8.94
N GLU A 63 15.13 10.30 -8.75
CA GLU A 63 15.03 10.89 -7.41
C GLU A 63 13.63 10.74 -6.82
N PHE A 64 12.59 10.90 -7.64
CA PHE A 64 11.21 10.75 -7.21
C PHE A 64 10.94 9.35 -6.67
N TYR A 65 11.27 8.31 -7.44
CA TYR A 65 11.13 6.92 -7.01
C TYR A 65 12.11 6.57 -5.90
N GLY A 66 13.36 7.09 -5.93
CA GLY A 66 14.35 6.88 -4.88
C GLY A 66 13.93 7.43 -3.51
N ARG A 67 13.22 8.57 -3.46
CA ARG A 67 12.60 9.10 -2.23
C ARG A 67 11.47 8.21 -1.74
N ARG A 68 10.65 7.67 -2.66
CA ARG A 68 9.54 6.76 -2.32
C ARG A 68 10.05 5.44 -1.76
N ILE A 69 11.05 4.83 -2.39
CA ILE A 69 11.64 3.56 -1.95
C ILE A 69 12.19 3.71 -0.53
N ARG A 70 13.04 4.71 -0.27
CA ARG A 70 13.60 4.96 1.07
C ARG A 70 12.54 5.21 2.16
N ARG A 71 11.36 5.70 1.77
CA ARG A 71 10.25 5.95 2.71
C ARG A 71 9.37 4.71 2.93
N LEU A 72 9.09 3.94 1.88
CA LEU A 72 8.07 2.88 1.90
C LEU A 72 8.65 1.47 2.13
N TYR A 73 9.84 1.19 1.57
CA TYR A 73 10.44 -0.15 1.64
C TYR A 73 10.84 -0.58 3.06
N PRO A 74 11.32 0.29 3.97
CA PRO A 74 11.65 -0.15 5.33
C PRO A 74 10.46 -0.78 6.05
N ALA A 75 9.30 -0.12 6.00
CA ALA A 75 8.07 -0.66 6.60
C ALA A 75 7.59 -1.92 5.87
N LEU A 76 7.67 -1.94 4.53
CA LEU A 76 7.34 -3.12 3.73
C LEU A 76 8.18 -4.33 4.14
N PHE A 77 9.51 -4.19 4.24
CA PHE A 77 10.39 -5.30 4.63
C PHE A 77 10.07 -5.86 6.02
N VAL A 78 9.73 -5.00 6.98
CA VAL A 78 9.29 -5.44 8.32
C VAL A 78 8.02 -6.28 8.22
N VAL A 79 7.01 -5.80 7.46
CA VAL A 79 5.75 -6.53 7.27
C VAL A 79 5.98 -7.85 6.55
N LEU A 80 6.76 -7.86 5.46
CA LEU A 80 7.07 -9.07 4.70
C LEU A 80 7.86 -10.08 5.53
N ALA A 81 8.84 -9.64 6.32
CA ALA A 81 9.60 -10.53 7.19
C ALA A 81 8.72 -11.16 8.27
N ALA A 82 7.90 -10.34 8.96
CA ALA A 82 6.98 -10.82 9.99
C ALA A 82 5.94 -11.79 9.42
N THR A 83 5.36 -11.45 8.26
CA THR A 83 4.36 -12.30 7.58
C THR A 83 5.00 -13.59 7.06
N THR A 84 6.25 -13.54 6.59
CA THR A 84 6.97 -14.74 6.12
C THR A 84 7.30 -15.67 7.28
N ALA A 85 7.75 -15.12 8.41
CA ALA A 85 8.00 -15.91 9.62
C ALA A 85 6.72 -16.62 10.09
N TRP A 86 5.59 -15.92 10.09
CA TRP A 86 4.29 -16.51 10.40
C TRP A 86 3.85 -17.57 9.38
N ALA A 87 3.99 -17.28 8.07
CA ALA A 87 3.58 -18.17 6.98
C ALA A 87 4.34 -19.50 7.02
N VAL A 88 5.67 -19.45 7.16
CA VAL A 88 6.51 -20.66 7.27
C VAL A 88 6.16 -21.49 8.51
N ALA A 89 5.79 -20.85 9.61
CA ALA A 89 5.42 -21.54 10.84
C ALA A 89 4.01 -22.16 10.82
N ARG A 90 3.10 -21.67 9.97
CA ARG A 90 1.65 -21.99 10.07
C ARG A 90 0.99 -22.51 8.81
N MET A 91 1.51 -22.22 7.62
CA MET A 91 0.88 -22.59 6.35
C MET A 91 1.33 -23.97 5.87
N LEU A 92 0.48 -24.63 5.08
CA LEU A 92 0.83 -25.88 4.42
C LEU A 92 1.82 -25.60 3.28
N TRP A 93 2.62 -26.61 2.92
CA TRP A 93 3.58 -26.51 1.81
C TRP A 93 2.94 -26.11 0.48
N VAL A 94 1.71 -26.58 0.21
CA VAL A 94 0.97 -26.22 -1.00
C VAL A 94 0.61 -24.72 -1.04
N ASP A 95 0.26 -24.14 0.11
CA ASP A 95 -0.13 -22.73 0.21
C ASP A 95 1.08 -21.79 0.17
N LEU A 96 2.26 -22.27 0.61
CA LEU A 96 3.50 -21.50 0.56
C LEU A 96 3.91 -21.12 -0.87
N VAL A 97 3.51 -21.90 -1.88
CA VAL A 97 3.76 -21.56 -3.29
C VAL A 97 3.00 -20.31 -3.70
N GLY A 98 1.70 -20.23 -3.37
CA GLY A 98 0.88 -19.04 -3.62
C GLY A 98 1.31 -17.82 -2.78
N TYR A 99 1.72 -18.08 -1.53
CA TYR A 99 2.33 -17.05 -0.69
C TYR A 99 3.61 -16.48 -1.30
N ALA A 100 4.51 -17.32 -1.81
CA ALA A 100 5.77 -16.88 -2.41
C ALA A 100 5.54 -15.99 -3.65
N GLN A 101 4.53 -16.31 -4.46
CA GLN A 101 4.14 -15.45 -5.59
C GLN A 101 3.64 -14.07 -5.12
N SER A 102 2.80 -14.05 -4.08
CA SER A 102 2.31 -12.81 -3.45
C SER A 102 3.45 -12.00 -2.83
N LEU A 103 4.43 -12.67 -2.22
CA LEU A 103 5.62 -12.06 -1.64
C LEU A 103 6.48 -11.38 -2.73
N ILE A 104 6.71 -12.08 -3.84
CA ILE A 104 7.46 -11.53 -4.99
C ILE A 104 6.73 -10.33 -5.57
N SER A 105 5.40 -10.41 -5.77
CA SER A 105 4.63 -9.28 -6.29
C SER A 105 4.64 -8.07 -5.35
N ALA A 106 4.71 -8.29 -4.04
CA ALA A 106 4.85 -7.21 -3.06
C ALA A 106 6.25 -6.56 -3.10
N LEU A 107 7.31 -7.37 -3.20
CA LEU A 107 8.71 -6.88 -3.27
C LEU A 107 8.96 -5.98 -4.48
N VAL A 108 8.38 -6.33 -5.63
CA VAL A 108 8.53 -5.58 -6.88
C VAL A 108 7.41 -4.57 -7.13
N TYR A 109 6.52 -4.38 -6.14
CA TYR A 109 5.49 -3.32 -6.15
C TYR A 109 4.46 -3.47 -7.31
N VAL A 110 4.04 -4.70 -7.60
CA VAL A 110 3.06 -5.06 -8.65
C VAL A 110 1.91 -5.92 -8.11
N SER A 111 1.63 -5.80 -6.80
CA SER A 111 0.61 -6.62 -6.13
C SER A 111 -0.78 -6.38 -6.72
N ASN A 112 -1.10 -5.14 -7.11
CA ASN A 112 -2.36 -4.82 -7.81
C ASN A 112 -2.59 -5.68 -9.06
N ILE A 113 -1.60 -5.80 -9.94
CA ILE A 113 -1.70 -6.55 -11.20
C ILE A 113 -1.78 -8.04 -10.89
N PHE A 114 -0.94 -8.52 -9.98
CA PHE A 114 -0.90 -9.92 -9.59
C PHE A 114 -2.26 -10.41 -9.07
N PHE A 115 -2.81 -9.70 -8.08
CA PHE A 115 -4.08 -10.10 -7.49
C PHE A 115 -5.27 -9.80 -8.41
N TYR A 116 -5.19 -8.79 -9.30
CA TYR A 116 -6.19 -8.55 -10.35
C TYR A 116 -6.29 -9.73 -11.31
N ALA A 117 -5.15 -10.30 -11.70
CA ALA A 117 -5.08 -11.45 -12.58
C ALA A 117 -5.57 -12.76 -11.94
N GLN A 118 -5.66 -12.83 -10.61
CA GLN A 118 -6.05 -14.04 -9.87
C GLN A 118 -7.55 -14.17 -9.55
N THR A 119 -8.40 -13.28 -10.05
CA THR A 119 -9.86 -13.21 -9.84
C THR A 119 -10.31 -12.95 -8.38
N GLY A 120 -11.08 -11.86 -8.20
CA GLY A 120 -11.94 -11.57 -7.04
C GLY A 120 -11.27 -11.03 -5.77
N TYR A 121 -10.95 -9.72 -5.69
CA TYR A 121 -10.60 -9.07 -4.41
C TYR A 121 -11.72 -9.22 -3.34
N PHE A 122 -12.96 -9.46 -3.78
CA PHE A 122 -14.16 -9.58 -2.95
C PHE A 122 -14.72 -11.02 -2.85
N THR A 123 -13.97 -12.05 -3.25
CA THR A 123 -14.40 -13.46 -3.07
C THR A 123 -13.89 -14.02 -1.73
N GLU A 124 -14.46 -15.14 -1.27
CA GLU A 124 -14.10 -15.79 0.01
C GLU A 124 -12.60 -16.13 0.15
N ASP A 125 -11.84 -16.18 -0.95
CA ASP A 125 -10.39 -16.39 -0.98
C ASP A 125 -9.56 -15.15 -0.55
N ALA A 126 -10.17 -13.99 -0.37
CA ALA A 126 -9.45 -12.77 -0.01
C ALA A 126 -8.92 -12.79 1.44
N THR A 127 -9.65 -13.41 2.37
CA THR A 127 -9.30 -13.45 3.80
C THR A 127 -8.15 -14.40 4.11
N ILE A 128 -7.86 -15.34 3.21
CA ILE A 128 -6.81 -16.35 3.38
C ILE A 128 -5.46 -15.91 2.78
N LYS A 129 -5.40 -14.76 2.10
CA LYS A 129 -4.19 -14.23 1.46
C LYS A 129 -3.52 -13.20 2.38
N PRO A 130 -2.45 -13.54 3.13
CA PRO A 130 -1.89 -12.66 4.17
C PRO A 130 -1.33 -11.35 3.62
N LEU A 131 -0.92 -11.35 2.35
CA LEU A 131 -0.34 -10.20 1.67
C LEU A 131 -1.33 -9.44 0.79
N LEU A 132 -2.64 -9.75 0.83
CA LEU A 132 -3.62 -9.08 -0.05
C LEU A 132 -3.65 -7.55 0.14
N HIS A 133 -3.40 -7.07 1.37
CA HIS A 133 -3.38 -5.64 1.66
C HIS A 133 -2.20 -4.89 1.01
N THR A 134 -1.25 -5.59 0.38
CA THR A 134 -0.25 -4.95 -0.50
C THR A 134 -0.83 -4.55 -1.85
N TRP A 135 -2.08 -4.88 -2.17
CA TRP A 135 -2.74 -4.49 -3.43
C TRP A 135 -2.64 -2.99 -3.72
N SER A 136 -2.73 -2.12 -2.70
CA SER A 136 -2.68 -0.67 -2.90
C SER A 136 -1.27 -0.11 -3.14
N LEU A 137 -0.25 -0.98 -3.10
CA LEU A 137 1.13 -0.69 -3.48
C LEU A 137 1.30 -1.00 -4.98
#